data_AF-A0A329N0I9-F1
#
_entry.id   AF-A0A329N0I9-F1
#
_cell.length_a   1.000
_cell.length_b   1.000
_cell.length_c   1.000
_cell.angle_alpha   90.00
_cell.angle_beta   90.00
_cell.angle_gamma   90.00
#
_symmetry.space_group_name_H-M   'P 1'
#
loop_
_entity.id
_entity.type
_entity.pdbx_description
1 polymer ?
#
loop_
_entity_poly.entity_id
_entity_poly.type
_entity_poly.pdbx_seq_one_letter_code
_entity_poly.pdbx_strand_id
1 'polypeptide(L)'
;MRLLNNNKTIALKVITGIAIYCAFAISNGYGQKVVKETIVMGAQGTSAAEGGFLDLQQLKLYDVNMATLNQGGIDLAYTYGKNTGINFMSPSSTAFKSFGQRYREIVFEKWNDKNKGTLIAIEGGNKEMRKAYRKVKSRDDLIELYKKAAGEVVMREGYNRLRHGPGARITRLKIGDLVVFRSVDRDIYAIGQIVNHEDGYSGSVTVDWKAAAGN
;
A
#
# COMPACT_ATOMS: atom_id res chain seq x y z
N MET A 1 -23.71 79.69 41.67
CA MET A 1 -23.23 78.37 42.14
C MET A 1 -22.72 77.61 40.92
N ARG A 2 -21.41 77.30 40.93
CA ARG A 2 -20.52 76.47 40.07
C ARG A 2 -21.06 75.91 38.73
N LEU A 3 -20.49 76.21 37.54
CA LEU A 3 -19.17 75.90 36.94
C LEU A 3 -18.91 74.41 36.57
N LEU A 4 -18.59 74.24 35.26
CA LEU A 4 -17.70 73.27 34.59
C LEU A 4 -18.32 71.93 34.10
N ASN A 5 -18.40 71.71 32.78
CA ASN A 5 -17.38 71.16 31.87
C ASN A 5 -16.86 69.77 32.27
N ASN A 6 -17.09 68.77 31.40
CA ASN A 6 -16.05 67.79 31.05
C ASN A 6 -16.42 66.95 29.82
N ASN A 7 -15.91 67.41 28.67
CA ASN A 7 -15.64 66.59 27.50
C ASN A 7 -14.58 65.52 27.85
N LYS A 8 -14.88 64.25 27.62
CA LYS A 8 -13.85 63.21 27.47
C LYS A 8 -14.09 62.43 26.20
N THR A 9 -13.49 62.92 25.13
CA THR A 9 -13.32 62.24 23.85
C THR A 9 -12.36 61.06 24.06
N ILE A 10 -12.88 59.84 23.99
CA ILE A 10 -12.05 58.62 24.03
C ILE A 10 -11.56 58.38 22.60
N ALA A 11 -10.30 58.74 22.34
CA ALA A 11 -9.60 58.41 21.10
C ALA A 11 -9.20 56.93 21.13
N LEU A 12 -9.96 56.09 20.42
CA LEU A 12 -9.65 54.68 20.21
C LEU A 12 -8.56 54.58 19.14
N LYS A 13 -7.31 54.33 19.56
CA LYS A 13 -6.21 54.01 18.65
C LYS A 13 -6.40 52.59 18.09
N VAL A 14 -6.93 52.49 16.88
CA VAL A 14 -6.90 51.25 16.10
C VAL A 14 -5.47 51.07 15.58
N ILE A 15 -4.71 50.18 16.22
CA ILE A 15 -3.41 49.74 15.73
C ILE A 15 -3.67 48.69 14.65
N THR A 16 -3.66 49.13 13.40
CA THR A 16 -3.70 48.25 12.23
C THR A 16 -2.35 47.57 12.08
N GLY A 17 -2.15 46.49 12.84
CA GLY A 17 -1.02 45.58 12.65
C GLY A 17 -1.26 44.75 11.39
N ILE A 18 -0.78 45.23 10.24
CA ILE A 18 -0.66 44.41 9.04
C ILE A 18 0.46 43.41 9.30
N ALA A 19 0.11 42.24 9.83
CA ALA A 19 0.99 41.09 9.84
C ALA A 19 1.16 40.63 8.40
N ILE A 20 2.25 41.08 7.76
CA ILE A 20 2.75 40.49 6.52
C ILE A 20 3.20 39.08 6.89
N TYR A 21 2.27 38.12 6.81
CA TYR A 21 2.62 36.72 6.68
C TYR A 21 3.29 36.58 5.31
N CYS A 22 4.61 36.68 5.30
CA CYS A 22 5.41 36.07 4.26
C CYS A 22 5.12 34.57 4.33
N ALA A 23 4.14 34.11 3.55
CA ALA A 23 3.96 32.72 3.22
C ALA A 23 5.21 32.30 2.45
N PHE A 24 6.21 31.82 3.17
CA PHE A 24 7.27 31.01 2.61
C PHE A 24 6.59 29.75 2.09
N ALA A 25 6.13 29.80 0.84
CA ALA A 25 5.94 28.63 0.01
C ALA A 25 7.33 28.07 -0.31
N ILE A 26 7.98 27.50 0.70
CA ILE A 26 9.04 26.54 0.47
C ILE A 26 8.29 25.33 -0.05
N SER A 27 8.15 25.22 -1.37
CA SER A 27 7.89 23.96 -2.06
C SER A 27 9.09 23.06 -1.80
N ASN A 28 9.15 22.55 -0.58
CA ASN A 28 10.09 21.55 -0.17
C ASN A 28 9.65 20.28 -0.90
N GLY A 29 10.24 20.04 -2.06
CA GLY A 29 10.21 18.78 -2.80
C GLY A 29 10.87 17.64 -2.02
N TYR A 30 10.56 17.52 -0.73
CA TYR A 30 10.80 16.31 0.04
C TYR A 30 9.73 15.32 -0.41
N GLY A 31 10.06 14.52 -1.42
CA GLY A 31 9.25 13.39 -1.83
C GLY A 31 8.81 12.60 -0.60
N GLN A 32 7.51 12.35 -0.49
CA GLN A 32 6.89 11.74 0.69
C GLN A 32 7.67 10.51 1.14
N LYS A 33 8.07 10.50 2.41
CA LYS A 33 8.94 9.46 2.98
C LYS A 33 8.21 8.12 2.96
N VAL A 34 8.89 7.07 2.50
CA VAL A 34 8.33 5.71 2.54
C VAL A 34 8.22 5.21 3.98
N VAL A 35 7.06 4.64 4.31
CA VAL A 35 6.87 3.82 5.53
C VAL A 35 7.43 2.43 5.25
N LYS A 36 8.01 1.78 6.25
CA LYS A 36 8.62 0.46 6.12
C LYS A 36 8.21 -0.41 7.30
N GLU A 37 7.88 -1.67 7.04
CA GLU A 37 7.51 -2.64 8.07
C GLU A 37 7.77 -4.06 7.57
N THR A 38 8.11 -4.96 8.48
CA THR A 38 8.17 -6.40 8.20
C THR A 38 6.86 -7.03 8.65
N ILE A 39 6.09 -7.57 7.71
CA ILE A 39 4.75 -8.09 7.99
C ILE A 39 4.72 -9.60 7.74
N VAL A 40 4.19 -10.35 8.71
CA VAL A 40 3.83 -11.76 8.54
C VAL A 40 2.35 -11.84 8.18
N MET A 41 2.05 -12.31 6.97
CA MET A 41 0.67 -12.46 6.48
C MET A 41 0.27 -13.93 6.50
N GLY A 42 -0.89 -14.25 7.07
CA GLY A 42 -1.45 -15.60 7.10
C GLY A 42 -2.25 -15.92 5.83
N ALA A 43 -2.21 -17.19 5.42
CA ALA A 43 -3.00 -17.68 4.29
C ALA A 43 -4.50 -17.76 4.63
N GLN A 44 -5.33 -18.17 3.68
CA GLN A 44 -6.79 -18.09 3.76
C GLN A 44 -7.47 -19.06 4.75
N GLY A 45 -6.74 -19.97 5.37
CA GLY A 45 -7.25 -20.96 6.31
C GLY A 45 -7.77 -20.31 7.58
N THR A 46 -8.82 -20.89 8.17
CA THR A 46 -9.42 -20.38 9.41
C THR A 46 -8.51 -20.55 10.63
N SER A 47 -7.50 -21.42 10.54
CA SER A 47 -6.49 -21.63 11.58
C SER A 47 -5.15 -20.93 11.27
N ALA A 48 -5.09 -20.05 10.26
CA ALA A 48 -3.92 -19.20 10.09
C ALA A 48 -3.76 -18.30 11.32
N ALA A 49 -2.54 -18.20 11.85
CA ALA A 49 -2.25 -17.40 13.04
C ALA A 49 -2.42 -15.89 12.79
N GLU A 50 -2.13 -15.47 11.56
CA GLU A 50 -2.11 -14.07 11.16
C GLU A 50 -3.22 -13.72 10.16
N GLY A 51 -3.54 -12.43 10.05
CA GLY A 51 -4.43 -11.91 9.02
C GLY A 51 -3.85 -12.03 7.61
N GLY A 52 -4.70 -12.03 6.59
CA GLY A 52 -4.31 -12.15 5.19
C GLY A 52 -4.47 -10.87 4.36
N PHE A 53 -5.00 -9.78 4.94
CA PHE A 53 -5.38 -8.56 4.23
C PHE A 53 -4.60 -7.36 4.75
N LEU A 54 -4.06 -6.54 3.85
CA LEU A 54 -3.14 -5.46 4.17
C LEU A 54 -3.66 -4.11 3.66
N ASP A 55 -3.74 -3.14 4.57
CA ASP A 55 -3.82 -1.71 4.23
C ASP A 55 -2.38 -1.21 4.00
N LEU A 56 -2.03 -0.93 2.75
CA LEU A 56 -0.67 -0.52 2.38
C LEU A 56 -0.38 0.94 2.75
N GLN A 57 -1.40 1.76 3.01
CA GLN A 57 -1.21 3.13 3.47
C GLN A 57 -0.64 3.16 4.90
N GLN A 58 -1.13 2.26 5.75
CA GLN A 58 -0.75 2.18 7.17
C GLN A 58 0.19 1.01 7.47
N LEU A 59 0.45 0.14 6.49
CA LEU A 59 1.13 -1.16 6.68
C LEU A 59 0.49 -1.99 7.80
N LYS A 60 -0.86 -1.99 7.85
CA LYS A 60 -1.63 -2.66 8.90
C LYS A 60 -2.30 -3.92 8.38
N LEU A 61 -2.11 -5.01 9.12
CA LEU A 61 -2.66 -6.33 8.81
C LEU A 61 -4.05 -6.51 9.43
N TYR A 62 -4.93 -7.17 8.68
CA TYR A 62 -6.30 -7.49 9.06
C TYR A 62 -6.61 -8.96 8.75
N ASP A 63 -7.36 -9.61 9.63
CA ASP A 63 -8.10 -10.81 9.26
C ASP A 63 -9.29 -10.44 8.34
N VAL A 64 -9.93 -11.43 7.72
CA VAL A 64 -11.03 -11.17 6.77
C VAL A 64 -12.26 -10.50 7.42
N ASN A 65 -12.53 -10.73 8.71
CA ASN A 65 -13.68 -10.12 9.38
C ASN A 65 -13.42 -8.63 9.61
N MET A 66 -12.24 -8.28 10.14
CA MET A 66 -11.84 -6.89 10.33
C MET A 66 -11.64 -6.16 9.00
N ALA A 67 -11.11 -6.84 7.98
CA ALA A 67 -11.02 -6.33 6.62
C ALA A 67 -12.40 -6.06 6.01
N THR A 68 -13.42 -6.88 6.33
CA THR A 68 -14.80 -6.65 5.87
C THR A 68 -15.43 -5.41 6.48
N LEU A 69 -14.98 -4.98 7.66
CA LEU A 69 -15.39 -3.72 8.26
C LEU A 69 -14.59 -2.52 7.73
N ASN A 70 -13.49 -2.76 7.01
CA ASN A 70 -12.57 -1.74 6.49
C ASN A 70 -12.28 -1.93 4.99
N GLN A 71 -13.28 -2.30 4.20
CA GLN A 71 -13.08 -2.75 2.80
C GLN A 71 -12.33 -1.73 1.95
N GLY A 72 -12.73 -0.45 2.04
CA GLY A 72 -12.08 0.65 1.31
C GLY A 72 -10.64 0.93 1.74
N GLY A 73 -10.19 0.40 2.89
CA GLY A 73 -8.82 0.51 3.36
C GLY A 73 -7.91 -0.66 2.97
N ILE A 74 -8.41 -1.72 2.34
CA ILE A 74 -7.59 -2.90 2.00
C ILE A 74 -7.05 -2.77 0.58
N ASP A 75 -5.75 -2.96 0.38
CA ASP A 75 -5.13 -2.88 -0.96
C ASP A 75 -4.66 -4.24 -1.48
N LEU A 76 -4.30 -5.14 -0.57
CA LEU A 76 -3.62 -6.38 -0.89
C LEU A 76 -4.11 -7.52 -0.01
N ALA A 77 -4.17 -8.72 -0.59
CA ALA A 77 -4.35 -9.95 0.16
C ALA A 77 -3.29 -11.00 -0.23
N TYR A 78 -2.90 -11.80 0.75
CA TYR A 78 -2.11 -13.01 0.58
C TYR A 78 -3.03 -14.24 0.55
N THR A 79 -2.75 -15.17 -0.36
CA THR A 79 -3.32 -16.52 -0.32
C THR A 79 -2.30 -17.57 -0.75
N TYR A 80 -2.45 -18.79 -0.23
CA TYR A 80 -1.67 -19.95 -0.62
C TYR A 80 -2.49 -20.91 -1.49
N GLY A 81 -1.89 -21.40 -2.57
CA GLY A 81 -2.48 -22.47 -3.39
C GLY A 81 -1.48 -23.58 -3.63
N LYS A 82 -1.89 -24.84 -3.43
CA LYS A 82 -1.01 -26.02 -3.61
C LYS A 82 -0.23 -26.02 -4.93
N ASN A 83 -0.86 -25.56 -6.01
CA ASN A 83 -0.25 -25.50 -7.35
C ASN A 83 0.24 -24.10 -7.73
N THR A 84 -0.15 -23.07 -7.00
CA THR A 84 0.17 -21.66 -7.31
C THR A 84 1.11 -21.02 -6.30
N GLY A 85 1.54 -21.74 -5.26
CA GLY A 85 2.43 -21.25 -4.21
C GLY A 85 1.90 -20.00 -3.53
N ILE A 86 2.80 -19.04 -3.28
CA ILE A 86 2.49 -17.71 -2.76
C ILE A 86 1.74 -16.90 -3.83
N ASN A 87 0.58 -16.34 -3.47
CA ASN A 87 -0.19 -15.45 -4.32
C ASN A 87 -0.42 -14.13 -3.59
N PHE A 88 -0.22 -13.03 -4.30
CA PHE A 88 -0.73 -11.73 -3.90
C PHE A 88 -1.82 -11.30 -4.87
N MET A 89 -2.85 -10.64 -4.36
CA MET A 89 -3.91 -10.08 -5.19
C MET A 89 -4.52 -8.83 -4.57
N SER A 90 -5.00 -7.91 -5.41
CA SER A 90 -5.84 -6.81 -4.97
C SER A 90 -7.28 -7.29 -4.70
N PRO A 91 -8.05 -6.63 -3.81
CA PRO A 91 -9.45 -6.95 -3.53
C PRO A 91 -10.34 -7.08 -4.78
N SER A 92 -10.05 -6.32 -5.83
CA SER A 92 -10.76 -6.40 -7.12
C SER A 92 -10.54 -7.68 -7.93
N SER A 93 -9.63 -8.56 -7.50
CA SER A 93 -9.29 -9.77 -8.23
C SER A 93 -10.43 -10.79 -8.24
N THR A 94 -10.84 -11.25 -9.42
CA THR A 94 -11.83 -12.33 -9.55
C THR A 94 -11.31 -13.68 -9.04
N ALA A 95 -10.02 -13.78 -8.73
CA ALA A 95 -9.40 -15.01 -8.24
C ALA A 95 -9.85 -15.41 -6.83
N PHE A 96 -10.40 -14.49 -6.04
CA PHE A 96 -10.94 -14.81 -4.70
C PHE A 96 -11.98 -15.94 -4.73
N LYS A 97 -12.70 -16.11 -5.85
CA LYS A 97 -13.65 -17.23 -6.04
C LYS A 97 -13.02 -18.63 -5.91
N SER A 98 -11.69 -18.73 -6.00
CA SER A 98 -10.94 -19.99 -6.00
C SER A 98 -10.17 -20.27 -4.71
N PHE A 99 -10.19 -19.37 -3.72
CA PHE A 99 -9.40 -19.51 -2.48
C PHE A 99 -10.28 -19.84 -1.26
N GLY A 100 -11.13 -20.87 -1.41
CA GLY A 100 -12.01 -21.35 -0.36
C GLY A 100 -13.32 -20.58 -0.25
N GLN A 101 -14.33 -21.25 0.36
CA GLN A 101 -15.68 -20.74 0.46
C GLN A 101 -15.75 -19.40 1.21
N ARG A 102 -15.02 -19.26 2.32
CA ARG A 102 -15.01 -18.03 3.14
C ARG A 102 -14.58 -16.80 2.34
N TYR A 103 -13.47 -16.88 1.61
CA TYR A 103 -12.97 -15.75 0.82
C TYR A 103 -13.86 -15.48 -0.40
N ARG A 104 -14.40 -16.52 -1.02
CA ARG A 104 -15.39 -16.38 -2.10
C ARG A 104 -16.63 -15.61 -1.63
N GLU A 105 -17.30 -16.10 -0.59
CA GLU A 105 -18.57 -15.53 -0.13
C GLU A 105 -18.40 -14.13 0.46
N ILE A 106 -17.32 -13.89 1.21
CA ILE A 106 -17.10 -12.60 1.87
C ILE A 106 -16.52 -11.59 0.89
N VAL A 107 -15.35 -11.88 0.31
CA VAL A 107 -14.60 -10.89 -0.49
C VAL A 107 -15.13 -10.84 -1.92
N PHE A 108 -15.29 -11.98 -2.58
CA PHE A 108 -15.71 -11.97 -3.99
C PHE A 108 -17.19 -11.62 -4.17
N GLU A 109 -18.08 -12.09 -3.31
CA GLU A 109 -19.53 -11.91 -3.48
C GLU A 109 -20.11 -10.74 -2.67
N LYS A 110 -19.62 -10.47 -1.45
CA LYS A 110 -20.26 -9.52 -0.51
C LYS A 110 -19.54 -8.19 -0.30
N TRP A 111 -18.23 -8.09 -0.53
CA TRP A 111 -17.57 -6.78 -0.43
C TRP A 111 -18.14 -5.82 -1.48
N ASN A 112 -18.51 -4.63 -1.04
CA ASN A 112 -18.99 -3.55 -1.89
C ASN A 112 -17.82 -2.75 -2.45
N ASP A 113 -16.80 -2.50 -1.62
CA ASP A 113 -15.59 -1.79 -2.00
C ASP A 113 -14.47 -2.77 -2.25
N LYS A 114 -13.95 -2.79 -3.49
CA LYS A 114 -12.85 -3.67 -3.90
C LYS A 114 -11.79 -2.85 -4.59
N ASN A 115 -10.87 -2.31 -3.80
CA ASN A 115 -9.75 -1.54 -4.30
C ASN A 115 -9.02 -2.29 -5.41
N LYS A 116 -8.82 -1.58 -6.51
CA LYS A 116 -8.11 -2.03 -7.69
C LYS A 116 -6.62 -1.77 -7.49
N GLY A 117 -5.83 -2.78 -7.82
CA GLY A 117 -4.40 -2.68 -7.80
C GLY A 117 -3.77 -3.42 -8.96
N THR A 118 -2.56 -3.01 -9.29
CA THR A 118 -1.73 -3.69 -10.29
C THR A 118 -0.45 -4.18 -9.61
N LEU A 119 -0.27 -5.49 -9.65
CA LEU A 119 0.88 -6.21 -9.12
C LEU A 119 1.82 -6.62 -10.23
N ILE A 120 3.12 -6.50 -9.97
CA ILE A 120 4.21 -6.96 -10.81
C ILE A 120 5.17 -7.75 -9.93
N ALA A 121 5.50 -8.97 -10.34
CA ALA A 121 6.52 -9.77 -9.68
C ALA A 121 7.84 -9.57 -10.41
N ILE A 122 8.86 -9.17 -9.66
CA ILE A 122 10.25 -9.17 -10.13
C ILE A 122 10.94 -10.34 -9.44
N GLU A 123 11.18 -11.40 -10.19
CA GLU A 123 11.90 -12.57 -9.68
C GLU A 123 13.23 -12.14 -9.05
N GLY A 124 13.44 -12.58 -7.82
CA GLY A 124 14.51 -12.13 -6.97
C GLY A 124 15.64 -13.13 -6.82
N GLY A 125 16.44 -12.91 -5.77
CA GLY A 125 17.61 -13.73 -5.44
C GLY A 125 18.95 -13.17 -5.93
N ASN A 126 18.97 -12.27 -6.92
CA ASN A 126 20.21 -11.66 -7.40
C ASN A 126 20.58 -10.35 -6.65
N LYS A 127 21.86 -9.96 -6.73
CA LYS A 127 22.41 -8.79 -6.04
C LYS A 127 21.76 -7.47 -6.49
N GLU A 128 21.33 -7.40 -7.74
CA GLU A 128 20.73 -6.20 -8.34
C GLU A 128 19.37 -5.89 -7.74
N MET A 129 18.55 -6.91 -7.47
CA MET A 129 17.22 -6.72 -6.88
C MET A 129 17.30 -6.27 -5.42
N ARG A 130 18.22 -6.84 -4.63
CA ARG A 130 18.50 -6.33 -3.28
C ARG A 130 18.95 -4.87 -3.31
N LYS A 131 19.73 -4.48 -4.32
CA LYS A 131 20.13 -3.08 -4.53
C LYS A 131 18.94 -2.21 -4.91
N ALA A 132 18.05 -2.68 -5.79
CA ALA A 132 16.82 -1.98 -6.17
C ALA A 132 15.94 -1.72 -4.94
N TYR A 133 15.63 -2.76 -4.15
CA TYR A 133 14.87 -2.62 -2.92
C TYR A 133 15.51 -1.61 -1.95
N ARG A 134 16.83 -1.71 -1.69
CA ARG A 134 17.53 -0.79 -0.78
C ARG A 134 17.54 0.67 -1.24
N LYS A 135 17.56 0.91 -2.56
CA LYS A 135 17.59 2.27 -3.14
C LYS A 135 16.29 3.05 -2.91
N VAL A 136 15.15 2.35 -2.82
CA VAL A 136 13.85 2.99 -2.58
C VAL A 136 13.81 3.67 -1.20
N LYS A 137 13.71 5.00 -1.18
CA LYS A 137 13.69 5.85 0.01
C LYS A 137 12.55 6.88 0.00
N SER A 138 11.96 7.15 -1.16
CA SER A 138 10.90 8.13 -1.37
C SER A 138 9.75 7.55 -2.20
N ARG A 139 8.62 8.25 -2.23
CA ARG A 139 7.50 7.94 -3.13
C ARG A 139 7.90 8.00 -4.61
N ASP A 140 8.75 8.96 -4.99
CA ASP A 140 9.19 9.08 -6.39
C ASP A 140 10.02 7.86 -6.81
N ASP A 141 10.88 7.34 -5.92
CA ASP A 141 11.60 6.07 -6.18
C ASP A 141 10.62 4.90 -6.42
N LEU A 142 9.51 4.84 -5.68
CA LEU A 142 8.49 3.80 -5.85
C LEU A 142 7.77 3.94 -7.20
N ILE A 143 7.46 5.16 -7.62
CA ILE A 143 6.83 5.44 -8.92
C ILE A 143 7.77 5.06 -10.06
N GLU A 144 9.02 5.49 -10.00
CA GLU A 144 10.04 5.16 -11.01
C GLU A 144 10.24 3.65 -11.10
N LEU A 145 10.35 2.98 -9.95
CA LEU A 145 10.46 1.53 -9.89
C LEU A 145 9.24 0.84 -10.53
N TYR A 146 8.01 1.28 -10.23
CA TYR A 146 6.81 0.72 -10.83
C TYR A 146 6.79 0.91 -12.34
N LYS A 147 7.07 2.13 -12.83
CA LYS A 147 7.12 2.43 -14.27
C LYS A 147 8.13 1.55 -14.99
N LYS A 148 9.33 1.43 -14.42
CA LYS A 148 10.40 0.58 -14.94
C LYS A 148 9.96 -0.89 -14.97
N ALA A 149 9.47 -1.41 -13.85
CA ALA A 149 9.02 -2.80 -13.75
C ALA A 149 7.89 -3.11 -14.74
N ALA A 150 6.94 -2.20 -14.91
CA ALA A 150 5.82 -2.36 -15.85
C ALA A 150 6.29 -2.41 -17.31
N GLY A 151 7.28 -1.61 -17.68
CA GLY A 151 7.86 -1.62 -19.02
C GLY A 151 8.72 -2.85 -19.29
N GLU A 152 9.51 -3.29 -18.30
CA GLU A 152 10.46 -4.40 -18.48
C GLU A 152 9.82 -5.78 -18.38
N VAL A 153 8.82 -5.95 -17.52
CA VAL A 153 8.29 -7.29 -17.21
C VAL A 153 7.72 -8.01 -18.42
N VAL A 154 7.07 -7.27 -19.32
CA VAL A 154 6.45 -7.82 -20.55
C VAL A 154 7.48 -8.23 -21.60
N MET A 155 8.70 -7.72 -21.51
CA MET A 155 9.80 -8.04 -22.41
C MET A 155 10.60 -9.26 -21.96
N ARG A 156 10.28 -9.83 -20.78
CA ARG A 156 11.02 -10.95 -20.21
C ARG A 156 10.82 -12.23 -21.02
N GLU A 157 11.89 -12.95 -21.28
CA GLU A 157 11.79 -14.32 -21.81
C GLU A 157 10.96 -15.21 -20.87
N GLY A 158 10.04 -16.00 -21.43
CA GLY A 158 9.13 -16.83 -20.65
C GLY A 158 8.07 -16.02 -19.88
N TYR A 159 7.77 -14.80 -20.30
CA TYR A 159 6.74 -13.96 -19.70
C TYR A 159 5.41 -14.70 -19.52
N ASN A 160 4.92 -14.72 -18.28
CA ASN A 160 3.60 -15.22 -17.94
C ASN A 160 2.87 -14.16 -17.12
N ARG A 161 1.77 -13.61 -17.65
CA ARG A 161 1.03 -12.53 -16.98
C ARG A 161 0.55 -12.88 -15.58
N LEU A 162 0.14 -14.13 -15.33
CA LEU A 162 -0.34 -14.57 -14.02
C LEU A 162 0.79 -14.75 -13.00
N ARG A 163 2.02 -14.99 -13.46
CA ARG A 163 3.20 -15.10 -12.60
C ARG A 163 3.87 -13.74 -12.38
N HIS A 164 4.04 -12.97 -13.47
CA HIS A 164 4.87 -11.78 -13.48
C HIS A 164 4.08 -10.47 -13.39
N GLY A 165 2.78 -10.45 -13.69
CA GLY A 165 2.02 -9.20 -13.85
C GLY A 165 2.35 -8.48 -15.16
N PRO A 166 1.85 -7.26 -15.40
CA PRO A 166 0.95 -6.51 -14.56
C PRO A 166 -0.44 -7.16 -14.48
N GLY A 167 -0.97 -7.29 -13.26
CA GLY A 167 -2.31 -7.83 -13.05
C GLY A 167 -2.84 -7.67 -11.63
N ALA A 168 -4.14 -7.91 -11.43
CA ALA A 168 -4.76 -7.88 -10.11
C ALA A 168 -4.34 -9.07 -9.20
N ARG A 169 -3.62 -10.05 -9.76
CA ARG A 169 -3.04 -11.19 -9.06
C ARG A 169 -1.71 -11.59 -9.70
N ILE A 170 -0.75 -11.92 -8.86
CA ILE A 170 0.51 -12.59 -9.21
C ILE A 170 0.64 -13.88 -8.38
N THR A 171 1.35 -14.87 -8.91
CA THR A 171 1.39 -16.24 -8.36
C THR A 171 2.79 -16.83 -8.44
N ARG A 172 2.99 -17.94 -7.71
CA ARG A 172 4.24 -18.73 -7.67
C ARG A 172 5.45 -17.89 -7.27
N LEU A 173 5.22 -16.94 -6.38
CA LEU A 173 6.30 -16.14 -5.81
C LEU A 173 7.15 -17.00 -4.88
N LYS A 174 8.40 -16.60 -4.73
CA LYS A 174 9.40 -17.32 -3.94
C LYS A 174 10.11 -16.37 -3.00
N ILE A 175 10.76 -16.93 -1.98
CA ILE A 175 11.66 -16.17 -1.11
C ILE A 175 12.72 -15.47 -1.97
N GLY A 176 12.89 -14.18 -1.72
CA GLY A 176 13.78 -13.29 -2.45
C GLY A 176 13.08 -12.44 -3.52
N ASP A 177 11.92 -12.86 -4.04
CA ASP A 177 11.16 -12.11 -5.06
C ASP A 177 10.72 -10.75 -4.52
N LEU A 178 10.62 -9.79 -5.44
CA LEU A 178 10.04 -8.47 -5.17
C LEU A 178 8.63 -8.37 -5.76
N VAL A 179 7.73 -7.80 -4.99
CA VAL A 179 6.35 -7.51 -5.37
C VAL A 179 6.22 -6.01 -5.49
N VAL A 180 6.03 -5.49 -6.69
CA VAL A 180 5.78 -4.07 -6.93
C VAL A 180 4.29 -3.86 -7.14
N PHE A 181 3.74 -2.88 -6.46
CA PHE A 181 2.30 -2.62 -6.42
C PHE A 181 1.99 -1.15 -6.69
N ARG A 182 0.91 -0.92 -7.42
CA ARG A 182 0.24 0.38 -7.53
C ARG A 182 -1.25 0.19 -7.26
N SER A 183 -1.78 0.94 -6.29
CA SER A 183 -3.22 1.12 -6.12
C SER A 183 -3.74 2.07 -7.19
N VAL A 184 -4.80 1.67 -7.89
CA VAL A 184 -5.46 2.52 -8.89
C VAL A 184 -6.38 3.52 -8.20
N ASP A 185 -6.99 3.14 -7.09
CA ASP A 185 -8.05 3.93 -6.45
C ASP A 185 -7.53 4.85 -5.33
N ARG A 186 -6.41 4.48 -4.68
CA ARG A 186 -5.88 5.20 -3.49
C ARG A 186 -4.53 5.90 -3.69
N ASP A 187 -4.00 5.89 -4.93
CA ASP A 187 -2.70 6.46 -5.29
C ASP A 187 -1.53 6.01 -4.39
N ILE A 188 -1.56 4.74 -3.97
CA ILE A 188 -0.51 4.09 -3.18
C ILE A 188 0.45 3.37 -4.11
N TYR A 189 1.75 3.53 -3.85
CA TYR A 189 2.80 2.70 -4.44
C TYR A 189 3.50 1.91 -3.34
N ALA A 190 3.86 0.66 -3.63
CA ALA A 190 4.58 -0.18 -2.69
C ALA A 190 5.55 -1.14 -3.37
N ILE A 191 6.57 -1.54 -2.62
CA ILE A 191 7.44 -2.69 -2.93
C ILE A 191 7.53 -3.59 -1.70
N GLY A 192 7.34 -4.89 -1.88
CA GLY A 192 7.57 -5.92 -0.86
C GLY A 192 8.67 -6.88 -1.28
N GLN A 193 9.56 -7.25 -0.36
CA GLN A 193 10.51 -8.34 -0.55
C GLN A 193 10.08 -9.56 0.26
N ILE A 194 9.88 -10.72 -0.38
CA ILE A 194 9.54 -11.95 0.34
C ILE A 194 10.80 -12.45 1.07
N VAL A 195 10.72 -12.59 2.39
CA VAL A 195 11.86 -12.99 3.23
C VAL A 195 11.70 -14.40 3.80
N ASN A 196 10.47 -14.85 4.06
CA ASN A 196 10.19 -16.18 4.56
C ASN A 196 8.81 -16.67 4.08
N HIS A 197 8.61 -17.99 4.09
CA HIS A 197 7.33 -18.60 3.75
C HIS A 197 7.16 -19.95 4.45
N GLU A 198 6.00 -20.15 5.04
CA GLU A 198 5.51 -21.42 5.57
C GLU A 198 4.37 -21.90 4.69
N ASP A 199 4.58 -23.05 4.05
CA ASP A 199 3.60 -23.63 3.11
C ASP A 199 2.31 -24.02 3.83
N GLY A 200 1.18 -23.87 3.11
CA GLY A 200 -0.11 -24.44 3.53
C GLY A 200 -1.20 -23.39 3.66
N TYR A 201 -2.43 -23.87 3.79
CA TYR A 201 -3.60 -22.98 3.91
C TYR A 201 -3.65 -22.23 5.23
N SER A 202 -2.97 -22.73 6.26
CA SER A 202 -2.78 -22.03 7.54
C SER A 202 -1.35 -21.53 7.73
N GLY A 203 -0.54 -21.61 6.66
CA GLY A 203 0.82 -21.11 6.64
C GLY A 203 0.87 -19.58 6.51
N SER A 204 2.07 -19.07 6.34
CA SER A 204 2.36 -17.64 6.40
C SER A 204 3.38 -17.21 5.35
N VAL A 205 3.40 -15.93 5.03
CA VAL A 205 4.49 -15.30 4.25
C VAL A 205 4.98 -14.08 5.01
N THR A 206 6.29 -13.96 5.16
CA THR A 206 6.91 -12.76 5.73
C THR A 206 7.43 -11.89 4.59
N VAL A 207 7.08 -10.61 4.61
CA VAL A 207 7.45 -9.64 3.58
C VAL A 207 7.94 -8.34 4.22
N ASP A 208 9.10 -7.87 3.77
CA ASP A 208 9.59 -6.54 4.09
C ASP A 208 8.96 -5.54 3.12
N TRP A 209 8.02 -4.74 3.61
CA TRP A 209 7.29 -3.76 2.81
C TRP A 209 7.92 -2.37 2.90
N LYS A 210 7.81 -1.63 1.79
CA LYS A 210 7.90 -0.18 1.73
C LYS A 210 6.71 0.37 0.96
N ALA A 211 6.04 1.37 1.50
CA ALA A 211 4.89 1.98 0.86
C ALA A 211 4.85 3.49 1.05
N ALA A 212 4.19 4.19 0.12
CA ALA A 212 3.83 5.59 0.23
C ALA A 212 2.51 5.85 -0.50
N ALA A 213 1.58 6.56 0.15
CA ALA A 213 0.34 7.06 -0.46
C ALA A 213 0.58 8.41 -1.14
N GLY A 214 -0.31 8.84 -2.05
CA GLY A 214 -0.40 10.24 -2.48
C GLY A 214 -1.00 11.14 -1.38
N ASN A 215 -0.79 12.45 -1.52
CA ASN A 215 -1.48 13.47 -0.73
C ASN A 215 -2.82 13.85 -1.36
#